data_AF-A0A1W9M6Z7-F1
#
_entry.id   AF-A0A1W9M6Z7-F1
#
_cell.length_a   1.000
_cell.length_b   1.000
_cell.length_c   1.000
_cell.angle_alpha   90.00
_cell.angle_beta   90.00
_cell.angle_gamma   90.00
#
_symmetry.space_group_name_H-M   'P 1'
#
loop_
_entity.id
_entity.type
_entity.pdbx_description
1 polymer ?
#
loop_
_entity_poly.entity_id
_entity_poly.type
_entity_poly.pdbx_seq_one_letter_code
_entity_poly.pdbx_strand_id
1 'polypeptide(L)'
;MTDEKISPVDIEFTPEFKRSLRALAKKYRSIRSDIQPVIGQIQKGDFVGDQIPKTGDYIIFKARVRNRDIRKGKSAGYRLIYYVKTEKKVILITIYSKTEQPDITPEQIRRILKNYESGTENNDTKKSESYTNPLSKTLFSVKLLFRRFQRFEKSLYGLKRPIFESDLVLAEKQTNRRCSGRAGRIG
;
A
#
# COMPACT_ATOMS: atom_id res chain seq x y z
N MET A 1 16.66 -16.02 -19.51
CA MET A 1 15.51 -15.16 -19.17
C MET A 1 15.73 -14.70 -17.75
N THR A 2 16.07 -13.44 -17.57
CA THR A 2 16.59 -12.89 -16.30
C THR A 2 15.47 -12.87 -15.26
N ASP A 3 15.62 -13.74 -14.25
CA ASP A 3 14.80 -13.74 -13.05
C ASP A 3 15.35 -12.66 -12.12
N GLU A 4 15.12 -11.39 -12.47
CA GLU A 4 15.51 -10.27 -11.61
C GLU A 4 14.61 -10.27 -10.37
N LYS A 5 15.19 -10.71 -9.25
CA LYS A 5 14.59 -10.55 -7.92
C LYS A 5 14.39 -9.07 -7.62
N ILE A 6 13.23 -8.54 -7.99
CA ILE A 6 12.78 -7.21 -7.59
C ILE A 6 12.65 -7.24 -6.06
N SER A 7 13.58 -6.58 -5.37
CA SER A 7 13.47 -6.37 -3.93
C SER A 7 12.24 -5.49 -3.66
N PRO A 8 11.29 -5.92 -2.82
CA PRO A 8 10.07 -5.16 -2.60
C PRO A 8 10.37 -3.80 -1.98
N VAL A 9 9.73 -2.76 -2.51
CA VAL A 9 9.81 -1.39 -1.99
C VAL A 9 9.09 -1.32 -0.64
N ASP A 10 9.76 -0.76 0.37
CA ASP A 10 9.16 -0.51 1.68
C ASP A 10 8.20 0.68 1.60
N ILE A 11 7.00 0.50 2.13
CA ILE A 11 5.93 1.49 2.08
C ILE A 11 5.54 1.90 3.48
N GLU A 12 5.73 3.18 3.76
CA GLU A 12 5.29 3.83 4.99
C GLU A 12 4.08 4.71 4.76
N PHE A 13 3.34 4.97 5.84
CA PHE A 13 2.10 5.75 5.82
C PHE A 13 2.19 6.89 6.82
N THR A 14 1.92 8.11 6.38
CA THR A 14 1.78 9.25 7.29
C THR A 14 0.51 9.11 8.16
N PRO A 15 0.47 9.74 9.34
CA PRO A 15 -0.74 9.85 10.15
C PRO A 15 -1.92 10.46 9.40
N GLU A 16 -1.65 11.46 8.56
CA GLU A 16 -2.62 12.14 7.70
C GLU A 16 -3.24 11.18 6.70
N PHE A 17 -2.41 10.37 6.02
CA PHE A 17 -2.91 9.34 5.12
C PHE A 17 -3.87 8.38 5.83
N LYS A 18 -3.48 7.88 7.01
CA LYS A 18 -4.34 6.98 7.81
C LYS A 18 -5.66 7.66 8.19
N ARG A 19 -5.63 8.93 8.54
CA ARG A 19 -6.83 9.72 8.90
C ARG A 19 -7.76 9.93 7.70
N SER A 20 -7.22 10.40 6.57
CA SER A 20 -7.98 10.64 5.35
C SER A 20 -8.60 9.36 4.81
N LEU A 21 -7.83 8.26 4.82
CA LEU A 21 -8.32 6.97 4.40
C LEU A 21 -9.46 6.44 5.28
N ARG A 22 -9.39 6.65 6.61
CA ARG A 22 -10.49 6.32 7.53
C ARG A 22 -11.75 7.11 7.20
N ALA A 23 -11.61 8.41 6.93
CA ALA A 23 -12.74 9.26 6.59
C ALA A 23 -13.40 8.81 5.27
N LEU A 24 -12.59 8.56 4.24
CA LEU A 24 -13.09 8.08 2.95
C LEU A 24 -13.69 6.67 3.04
N ALA A 25 -13.12 5.78 3.85
CA ALA A 25 -13.63 4.42 4.05
C ALA A 25 -14.98 4.36 4.76
N LYS A 26 -15.44 5.47 5.38
CA LYS A 26 -16.82 5.59 5.89
C LYS A 26 -17.82 5.87 4.77
N LYS A 27 -17.41 6.60 3.73
CA LYS A 27 -18.26 7.01 2.61
C LYS A 27 -18.23 6.01 1.45
N TYR A 28 -17.03 5.53 1.14
CA TYR A 28 -16.77 4.63 0.03
C TYR A 28 -16.37 3.26 0.56
N ARG A 29 -17.24 2.27 0.34
CA ARG A 29 -17.06 0.89 0.81
C ARG A 29 -15.94 0.17 0.07
N SER A 30 -15.72 0.51 -1.20
CA SER A 30 -14.80 -0.17 -2.12
C SER A 30 -13.39 0.45 -2.16
N ILE A 31 -13.17 1.55 -1.45
CA ILE A 31 -11.88 2.28 -1.47
C ILE A 31 -10.67 1.39 -1.19
N ARG A 32 -10.82 0.39 -0.32
CA ARG A 32 -9.73 -0.55 0.02
C ARG A 32 -9.31 -1.36 -1.21
N SER A 33 -10.28 -1.91 -1.92
CA SER A 33 -10.06 -2.70 -3.13
C SER A 33 -9.58 -1.84 -4.30
N ASP A 34 -9.90 -0.55 -4.31
CA ASP A 34 -9.47 0.38 -5.35
C ASP A 34 -8.02 0.81 -5.19
N ILE A 35 -7.54 0.97 -3.96
CA ILE A 35 -6.16 1.42 -3.67
C ILE A 35 -5.17 0.25 -3.66
N GLN A 36 -5.59 -0.94 -3.23
CA GLN A 36 -4.73 -2.13 -3.16
C GLN A 36 -3.91 -2.41 -4.43
N PRO A 37 -4.47 -2.38 -5.66
CA PRO A 37 -3.67 -2.60 -6.87
C PRO A 37 -2.59 -1.53 -7.07
N VAL A 38 -2.85 -0.28 -6.69
CA VAL A 38 -1.90 0.83 -6.82
C VAL A 38 -0.75 0.67 -5.84
N ILE A 39 -1.03 0.29 -4.59
CA ILE A 39 0.02 -0.03 -3.61
C ILE A 39 0.87 -1.20 -4.10
N GLY A 40 0.25 -2.24 -4.65
CA GLY A 40 0.97 -3.39 -5.21
C GLY A 40 1.88 -3.04 -6.39
N GLN A 41 1.52 -2.05 -7.22
CA GLN A 41 2.40 -1.52 -8.27
C GLN A 41 3.60 -0.78 -7.69
N ILE A 42 3.37 0.09 -6.71
CA ILE A 42 4.44 0.83 -6.02
C ILE A 42 5.40 -0.14 -5.32
N GLN A 43 4.91 -1.23 -4.72
CA GLN A 43 5.75 -2.25 -4.08
C GLN A 43 6.67 -2.98 -5.07
N LYS A 44 6.27 -3.08 -6.33
CA LYS A 44 7.08 -3.65 -7.42
C LYS A 44 8.10 -2.66 -7.99
N GLY A 45 8.15 -1.43 -7.48
CA GLY A 45 9.00 -0.37 -8.02
C GLY A 45 8.41 0.37 -9.22
N ASP A 46 7.15 0.09 -9.58
CA ASP A 46 6.45 0.83 -10.64
C ASP A 46 5.78 2.09 -10.04
N PHE A 47 6.45 3.24 -10.20
CA PHE A 47 5.98 4.52 -9.69
C PHE A 47 4.93 5.13 -10.63
N VAL A 48 3.66 4.86 -10.34
CA VAL A 48 2.53 5.32 -11.15
C VAL A 48 2.09 6.75 -10.80
N GLY A 49 2.05 7.64 -11.80
CA GLY A 49 1.36 8.93 -11.70
C GLY A 49 2.14 10.09 -12.30
N ASP A 50 1.62 11.30 -12.07
CA ASP A 50 2.30 12.53 -12.52
C ASP A 50 3.11 13.10 -11.36
N GLN A 51 4.35 13.52 -11.63
CA GLN A 51 5.14 14.27 -10.64
C GLN A 51 4.50 15.64 -10.39
N ILE A 52 4.41 16.04 -9.12
CA ILE A 52 3.92 17.38 -8.75
C ILE A 52 5.10 18.35 -8.79
N PRO A 53 5.07 19.37 -9.68
CA PRO A 53 6.13 20.37 -9.75
C PRO A 53 6.09 21.30 -8.54
N LYS A 54 7.17 22.06 -8.33
CA LYS A 54 7.29 23.05 -7.24
C LYS A 54 7.23 22.44 -5.84
N THR A 55 7.73 21.22 -5.68
CA THR A 55 7.77 20.55 -4.38
C THR A 55 9.13 20.63 -3.67
N GLY A 56 10.09 21.38 -4.24
CA GLY A 56 11.43 21.53 -3.68
C GLY A 56 12.24 20.28 -3.94
N ASP A 57 12.96 19.80 -2.92
CA ASP A 57 13.84 18.62 -3.02
C ASP A 57 13.08 17.27 -2.93
N TYR A 58 11.77 17.33 -2.70
CA TYR A 58 10.93 16.13 -2.57
C TYR A 58 10.38 15.68 -3.93
N ILE A 59 10.67 14.43 -4.29
CA ILE A 59 10.11 13.78 -5.49
C ILE A 59 8.71 13.21 -5.18
N ILE A 60 7.69 14.02 -5.44
CA ILE A 60 6.29 13.69 -5.11
C ILE A 60 5.51 13.36 -6.37
N PHE A 61 4.79 12.25 -6.31
CA PHE A 61 3.92 11.77 -7.39
C PHE A 61 2.45 11.80 -6.97
N LYS A 62 1.60 11.93 -7.98
CA LYS A 62 0.15 11.95 -7.87
C LYS A 62 -0.44 10.86 -8.75
N ALA A 63 -0.89 9.77 -8.12
CA ALA A 63 -1.59 8.70 -8.80
C ALA A 63 -3.10 8.99 -8.87
N ARG A 64 -3.70 8.82 -10.06
CA ARG A 64 -5.15 8.89 -10.27
C ARG A 64 -5.76 7.51 -10.11
N VAL A 65 -6.57 7.31 -9.08
CA VAL A 65 -7.22 6.02 -8.78
C VAL A 65 -8.70 6.12 -9.11
N ARG A 66 -9.24 5.13 -9.83
CA ARG A 66 -10.68 5.07 -10.10
C ARG A 66 -11.44 4.79 -8.79
N ASN A 67 -12.49 5.56 -8.53
CA ASN A 67 -13.44 5.28 -7.47
C ASN A 67 -14.56 4.42 -8.05
N ARG A 68 -14.69 3.16 -7.59
CA ARG A 68 -15.74 2.24 -8.08
C ARG A 68 -17.13 2.53 -7.52
N ASP A 69 -17.21 3.20 -6.37
CA ASP A 69 -18.48 3.50 -5.71
C ASP A 69 -19.22 4.66 -6.40
N ILE A 70 -18.53 5.45 -7.24
CA ILE A 70 -19.13 6.54 -8.02
C ILE A 70 -19.27 6.09 -9.47
N ARG A 71 -20.43 6.34 -10.09
CA ARG A 71 -20.69 6.15 -11.54
C ARG A 71 -20.01 7.21 -12.41
N LYS A 72 -18.77 7.59 -12.08
CA LYS A 72 -17.96 8.57 -12.81
C LYS A 72 -16.61 7.95 -13.17
N GLY A 73 -15.91 8.58 -14.12
CA GLY A 73 -14.58 8.14 -14.56
C GLY A 73 -13.45 8.46 -13.57
N LYS A 74 -12.21 8.19 -13.98
CA LYS A 74 -10.98 8.47 -13.19
C LYS A 74 -10.85 9.94 -12.77
N SER A 75 -11.42 10.88 -13.53
CA SER A 75 -11.38 12.32 -13.25
C SER A 75 -11.99 12.68 -11.89
N ALA A 76 -13.08 12.01 -11.52
CA ALA A 76 -13.80 12.18 -10.25
C ALA A 76 -13.39 11.14 -9.18
N GLY A 77 -12.34 10.37 -9.44
CA GLY A 77 -11.83 9.35 -8.53
C GLY A 77 -10.98 9.92 -7.40
N TYR A 78 -10.15 9.04 -6.83
CA TYR A 78 -9.20 9.41 -5.79
C TYR A 78 -7.90 9.94 -6.38
N ARG A 79 -7.26 10.82 -5.62
CA ARG A 79 -5.89 11.27 -5.85
C ARG A 79 -5.07 10.78 -4.68
N LEU A 80 -4.15 9.87 -4.97
CA LEU A 80 -3.17 9.37 -4.02
C LEU A 80 -1.88 10.16 -4.23
N ILE A 81 -1.37 10.77 -3.18
CA ILE A 81 -0.11 11.50 -3.19
C ILE A 81 0.92 10.71 -2.38
N TYR A 82 2.07 10.44 -2.99
CA TYR A 82 3.18 9.75 -2.35
C TYR A 82 4.51 10.40 -2.68
N TYR A 83 5.46 10.26 -1.76
CA TYR A 83 6.83 10.73 -1.86
C TYR A 83 7.76 9.54 -2.01
N VAL A 84 8.63 9.58 -3.03
CA VAL A 84 9.69 8.60 -3.21
C VAL A 84 10.94 9.13 -2.51
N LYS A 85 11.25 8.57 -1.33
CA LYS A 85 12.44 8.97 -0.55
C LYS A 85 13.70 8.32 -1.12
N THR A 86 13.59 7.07 -1.54
CA THR A 86 14.65 6.28 -2.17
C THR A 86 13.98 5.25 -3.07
N GLU A 87 14.71 4.65 -4.00
CA GLU A 87 14.20 3.57 -4.87
C GLU A 87 13.56 2.41 -4.09
N LYS A 88 14.01 2.17 -2.85
CA LYS A 88 13.51 1.11 -1.96
C LYS A 88 12.54 1.60 -0.89
N LYS A 89 12.24 2.91 -0.80
CA LYS A 89 11.41 3.47 0.26
C LYS A 89 10.45 4.55 -0.24
N VAL A 90 9.16 4.30 -0.08
CA VAL A 90 8.07 5.21 -0.47
C VAL A 90 7.19 5.55 0.71
N ILE A 91 6.80 6.82 0.81
CA ILE A 91 5.92 7.33 1.87
C ILE A 91 4.62 7.79 1.24
N LEU A 92 3.49 7.15 1.60
CA LEU A 92 2.16 7.64 1.22
C LEU A 92 1.76 8.81 2.11
N ILE A 93 1.61 9.99 1.51
CA ILE A 93 1.40 11.25 2.22
C ILE A 93 -0.06 11.48 2.55
N THR A 94 -0.92 11.37 1.55
CA THR A 94 -2.35 11.59 1.73
C THR A 94 -3.14 11.03 0.55
N ILE A 95 -4.44 10.84 0.78
CA ILE A 95 -5.40 10.44 -0.23
C ILE A 95 -6.66 11.27 -0.07
N TYR A 96 -7.24 11.69 -1.19
CA TYR A 96 -8.51 12.40 -1.20
C TYR A 96 -9.35 12.05 -2.41
N SER A 97 -10.66 12.25 -2.29
CA SER A 97 -11.57 12.24 -3.44
C SER A 97 -11.65 13.62 -4.05
N LYS A 98 -11.51 13.74 -5.37
CA LYS A 98 -11.64 15.05 -6.06
C LYS A 98 -13.04 15.64 -5.97
N THR A 99 -14.04 14.80 -5.72
CA THR A 99 -15.42 15.25 -5.49
C THR A 99 -15.59 15.94 -4.14
N GLU A 100 -14.73 15.67 -3.16
CA GLU A 100 -14.92 16.15 -1.79
C GLU A 100 -14.05 17.35 -1.46
N GLN A 101 -12.91 17.49 -2.13
CA GLN A 101 -12.00 18.59 -1.87
C GLN A 101 -11.26 19.03 -3.14
N PRO A 102 -10.85 20.31 -3.20
CA PRO A 102 -10.02 20.83 -4.27
C PRO A 102 -8.62 20.20 -4.26
N ASP A 103 -7.81 20.56 -5.26
CA ASP A 103 -6.44 20.07 -5.32
C ASP A 103 -5.63 20.62 -4.14
N ILE A 104 -4.81 19.74 -3.54
CA ILE A 104 -3.93 20.08 -2.42
C ILE A 104 -2.73 20.86 -2.96
N THR A 105 -2.36 21.95 -2.29
CA THR A 105 -1.24 22.79 -2.71
C THR A 105 0.11 22.16 -2.34
N PRO A 106 1.20 22.41 -3.09
CA PRO A 106 2.52 21.89 -2.77
C PRO A 106 2.99 22.25 -1.36
N GLU A 107 2.63 23.43 -0.85
CA GLU A 107 2.98 23.92 0.48
C GLU A 107 2.33 23.07 1.57
N GLN A 108 1.06 22.69 1.37
CA GLN A 108 0.36 21.78 2.28
C GLN A 108 1.03 20.41 2.32
N ILE A 109 1.45 19.89 1.17
CA ILE A 109 2.15 18.59 1.09
C ILE A 109 3.48 18.64 1.85
N ARG A 110 4.27 19.71 1.66
CA ARG A 110 5.53 19.91 2.39
C ARG A 110 5.31 19.99 3.90
N ARG A 111 4.25 20.68 4.34
CA ARG A 111 3.91 20.77 5.77
C ARG A 111 3.62 19.40 6.36
N ILE A 112 2.86 18.56 5.66
CA ILE A 112 2.54 17.20 6.11
C ILE A 112 3.81 16.35 6.21
N LEU A 113 4.68 16.42 5.20
CA LEU A 113 5.96 15.70 5.22
C LEU A 113 6.87 16.14 6.36
N LYS A 114 7.02 17.46 6.57
CA LYS A 114 7.85 17.99 7.66
C LYS A 114 7.35 17.54 9.04
N ASN A 115 6.03 17.49 9.23
CA ASN A 115 5.42 16.97 10.46
C ASN A 115 5.65 15.47 10.64
N TYR A 116 5.67 14.71 9.54
CA TYR A 116 5.97 13.29 9.57
C TYR A 116 7.41 13.04 10.00
N GLU A 117 8.37 13.75 9.39
CA GLU A 117 9.80 13.60 9.69
C GLU A 117 10.12 13.95 11.14
N SER A 118 9.61 15.08 11.66
CA SER A 118 9.78 15.44 13.07
C SER A 118 9.08 14.46 14.03
N GLY A 119 8.01 13.82 13.58
CA GLY A 119 7.34 12.75 14.32
C GLY A 119 8.14 11.45 14.35
N THR A 120 8.89 11.12 13.29
CA THR A 120 9.65 9.87 13.20
C THR A 120 10.84 9.83 14.15
N GLU A 121 11.54 10.95 14.34
CA GLU A 121 12.71 11.06 15.23
C GLU A 121 12.39 10.70 16.70
N ASN A 122 11.14 10.88 17.11
CA ASN A 122 10.69 10.60 18.48
C ASN A 122 10.27 9.12 18.71
N ASN A 123 10.04 8.36 17.64
CA ASN A 123 9.50 6.99 17.75
C ASN A 123 10.58 5.90 17.70
N ASP A 124 11.76 6.19 17.13
CA ASP A 124 12.85 5.22 17.06
C ASP A 124 13.55 5.03 18.42
N THR A 125 13.66 6.09 19.23
CA THR A 125 14.20 6.03 20.60
C THR A 125 13.32 5.23 21.56
N LYS A 126 12.00 5.12 21.31
CA LYS A 126 11.07 4.36 22.17
C LYS A 126 10.91 2.89 21.79
N LYS A 127 11.51 2.44 20.67
CA LYS A 127 11.37 1.05 20.22
C LYS A 127 12.30 0.08 20.95
N SER A 128 13.39 0.57 21.56
CA SER A 128 14.36 -0.23 22.33
C SER A 128 13.97 -0.49 23.80
N GLU A 129 12.98 0.22 24.37
CA GLU A 129 12.61 0.08 25.81
C GLU A 129 11.33 -0.73 26.07
N SER A 130 10.67 -1.29 25.05
CA SER A 130 9.39 -2.00 25.21
C SER A 130 9.51 -3.53 25.40
N TYR A 131 10.51 -4.00 26.15
CA TYR A 131 10.53 -5.37 26.70
C TYR A 131 11.08 -5.35 28.13
N THR A 132 10.23 -4.97 29.09
CA THR A 132 9.86 -5.71 30.33
C THR A 132 9.12 -4.75 31.27
N ASN A 133 7.81 -4.94 31.47
CA ASN A 133 7.29 -5.27 32.80
C ASN A 133 5.77 -5.51 32.81
N PRO A 134 5.30 -6.46 33.63
CA PRO A 134 3.93 -6.94 33.62
C PRO A 134 3.11 -6.19 34.68
N LEU A 135 2.49 -5.04 34.37
CA LEU A 135 1.36 -4.46 35.12
C LEU A 135 1.05 -3.04 34.59
N SER A 136 0.04 -2.91 33.73
CA SER A 136 -0.84 -1.74 33.74
C SER A 136 -2.16 -2.06 33.04
N LYS A 137 -3.16 -2.37 33.87
CA LYS A 137 -4.55 -2.62 33.51
C LYS A 137 -5.27 -1.29 33.28
N THR A 138 -5.10 -0.67 32.12
CA THR A 138 -5.94 0.47 31.66
C THR A 138 -5.99 0.51 30.13
N LEU A 139 -6.12 -0.67 29.51
CA LEU A 139 -6.06 -0.83 28.05
C LEU A 139 -7.30 -1.58 27.54
N PHE A 140 -8.49 -1.16 27.96
CA PHE A 140 -9.72 -1.88 27.62
C PHE A 140 -10.82 -1.08 26.90
N SER A 141 -10.81 0.26 26.90
CA SER A 141 -11.89 1.02 26.24
C SER A 141 -11.64 1.38 24.77
N VAL A 142 -10.37 1.45 24.33
CA VAL A 142 -10.04 1.84 22.94
C VAL A 142 -9.78 0.63 22.02
N LYS A 143 -9.64 -0.57 22.59
CA LYS A 143 -9.22 -1.80 21.90
C LYS A 143 -10.32 -2.39 21.01
N LEU A 144 -11.60 -2.07 21.27
CA LEU A 144 -12.74 -2.59 20.51
C LEU A 144 -12.99 -1.81 19.21
N LEU A 145 -12.82 -0.48 19.23
CA LEU A 145 -12.93 0.38 18.05
C LEU A 145 -11.74 0.26 17.10
N PHE A 146 -10.59 -0.24 17.59
CA PHE A 146 -9.39 -0.44 16.79
C PHE A 146 -9.35 -1.79 16.05
N ARG A 147 -10.10 -2.81 16.49
CA ARG A 147 -10.11 -4.15 15.84
C ARG A 147 -10.64 -4.13 14.41
N ARG A 148 -11.60 -3.25 14.09
CA ARG A 148 -12.12 -3.07 12.71
C ARG A 148 -11.13 -2.29 11.82
N PHE A 149 -10.18 -1.57 12.41
CA PHE A 149 -9.10 -0.87 11.71
C PHE A 149 -7.82 -1.73 11.61
N GLN A 150 -7.49 -2.60 12.56
CA GLN A 150 -6.35 -3.53 12.43
C GLN A 150 -6.54 -4.59 11.33
N ARG A 151 -7.79 -4.84 10.91
CA ARG A 151 -8.05 -5.64 9.70
C ARG A 151 -7.61 -4.94 8.41
N PHE A 152 -7.41 -3.61 8.43
CA PHE A 152 -6.83 -2.83 7.34
C PHE A 152 -5.32 -3.08 7.21
N GLU A 153 -4.58 -3.05 8.33
CA GLU A 153 -3.13 -3.34 8.30
C GLU A 153 -2.85 -4.84 8.09
N LYS A 154 -3.63 -5.78 8.64
CA LYS A 154 -3.37 -7.23 8.42
C LYS A 154 -3.55 -7.73 6.98
N SER A 155 -4.33 -7.02 6.15
CA SER A 155 -4.46 -7.36 4.72
C SER A 155 -3.39 -6.69 3.84
N LEU A 156 -2.75 -5.63 4.33
CA LEU A 156 -1.62 -4.95 3.67
C LEU A 156 -0.25 -5.45 4.18
N TYR A 157 -0.20 -6.02 5.38
CA TYR A 157 0.97 -6.65 6.02
C TYR A 157 0.80 -8.18 6.20
N GLY A 158 0.09 -8.82 5.27
CA GLY A 158 -0.10 -10.27 5.23
C GLY A 158 1.14 -11.09 4.83
N LEU A 159 2.35 -10.60 5.09
CA LEU A 159 3.60 -11.36 5.02
C LEU A 159 4.60 -10.82 6.06
N LYS A 160 4.67 -11.50 7.19
CA LYS A 160 5.96 -11.74 7.84
C LYS A 160 6.05 -13.23 8.17
N ARG A 161 6.52 -14.00 7.20
CA ARG A 161 7.75 -14.78 7.37
C ARG A 161 8.66 -14.47 6.18
N PRO A 162 9.96 -14.19 6.40
CA PRO A 162 10.93 -14.31 5.33
C PRO A 162 10.91 -15.77 4.88
N ILE A 163 10.64 -16.02 3.60
CA ILE A 163 10.96 -17.32 3.00
C ILE A 163 12.49 -17.28 2.80
N PHE A 164 13.20 -17.60 3.88
CA PHE A 164 14.50 -18.26 3.79
C PHE A 164 14.26 -19.65 3.22
N GLU A 165 15.14 -20.04 2.31
CA GLU A 165 15.39 -21.36 1.74
C GLU A 165 14.24 -22.33 1.38
N SER A 166 14.32 -22.81 0.13
CA SER A 166 13.92 -24.13 -0.37
C SER A 166 12.51 -24.65 -0.06
N ASP A 167 11.64 -24.61 -1.07
CA ASP A 167 10.80 -25.74 -1.49
C ASP A 167 9.85 -25.29 -2.62
N LEU A 168 10.41 -25.11 -3.82
CA LEU A 168 9.67 -25.16 -5.09
C LEU A 168 10.24 -26.31 -5.94
N VAL A 169 10.22 -27.49 -5.35
CA VAL A 169 10.31 -28.77 -6.05
C VAL A 169 9.08 -29.55 -5.60
N LEU A 170 8.39 -30.22 -6.53
CA LEU A 170 7.10 -30.92 -6.38
C LEU A 170 5.81 -30.09 -6.57
N ALA A 171 5.64 -29.46 -7.75
CA ALA A 171 4.29 -29.32 -8.31
C ALA A 171 4.22 -29.42 -9.86
N GLU A 172 5.29 -29.85 -10.53
CA GLU A 172 5.30 -30.13 -11.98
C GLU A 172 5.46 -31.63 -12.26
N LYS A 173 4.55 -32.46 -11.74
CA LYS A 173 4.35 -33.82 -12.24
C LYS A 173 2.89 -34.23 -12.11
N GLN A 174 2.01 -33.64 -12.93
CA GLN A 174 0.70 -34.24 -13.21
C GLN A 174 -0.09 -33.61 -14.38
N THR A 175 0.55 -33.45 -15.54
CA THR A 175 -0.18 -33.36 -16.84
C THR A 175 0.58 -34.11 -17.92
N ASN A 176 0.95 -35.36 -17.65
CA ASN A 176 1.27 -36.31 -18.70
C ASN A 176 0.43 -37.55 -18.48
N ARG A 177 -0.72 -37.64 -19.15
CA ARG A 177 -1.40 -38.89 -19.51
C ARG A 177 -2.51 -38.62 -20.56
N ARG A 178 -2.27 -39.20 -21.75
CA ARG A 178 -3.24 -39.71 -22.73
C ARG A 178 -3.93 -38.71 -23.66
N CYS A 179 -3.48 -38.71 -24.91
CA CYS A 179 -4.33 -39.01 -26.08
C CYS A 179 -3.42 -39.38 -27.27
N SER A 180 -2.91 -40.61 -27.26
CA SER A 180 -2.50 -41.32 -28.48
C SER A 180 -3.73 -42.06 -29.00
N GLY A 181 -4.15 -41.75 -30.23
CA GLY A 181 -5.43 -42.26 -30.74
C GLY A 181 -5.66 -42.06 -32.23
N ARG A 182 -4.96 -42.88 -33.03
CA ARG A 182 -5.45 -43.49 -34.28
C ARG A 182 -5.57 -42.62 -35.54
N ALA A 183 -4.53 -42.73 -36.37
CA ALA A 183 -4.63 -42.64 -37.82
C ALA A 183 -5.59 -43.73 -38.35
N GLY A 184 -6.62 -43.32 -39.09
CA GLY A 184 -7.48 -44.18 -39.88
C GLY A 184 -7.26 -43.88 -41.36
N ARG A 185 -6.52 -44.77 -42.04
CA ARG A 185 -6.33 -44.84 -43.49
C ARG A 185 -7.31 -45.87 -44.02
N ILE A 186 -8.17 -45.46 -44.95
CA ILE A 186 -8.94 -46.24 -45.94
C ILE A 186 -9.53 -45.15 -46.85
N GLY A 187 -9.47 -45.17 -48.17
CA GLY A 187 -9.34 -46.23 -49.15
C GLY A 187 -10.11 -45.72 -50.35
#